data_AF-A0A7K0WQG8-F1
#
_entry.id   AF-A0A7K0WQG8-F1
#
_cell.length_a   1.000
_cell.length_b   1.000
_cell.length_c   1.000
_cell.angle_alpha   90.00
_cell.angle_beta   90.00
_cell.angle_gamma   90.00
#
_symmetry.space_group_name_H-M   'P 1'
#
loop_
_entity.id
_entity.type
_entity.pdbx_description
1 polymer ?
#
loop_
_entity_poly.entity_id
_entity_poly.type
_entity_poly.pdbx_seq_one_letter_code
_entity_poly.pdbx_strand_id
1 'polypeptide(L)'
;FVRSSLRTAISPQVEQTAALGIIVLPGTMTGLILAGVEPFAAVRTQLALMYVILAGVVIAASITGLGTLARLTTSDNRLIKVARSN
;
A
#
# COMPACT_ATOMS: atom_id res chain seq x y z
N PHE A 1 -6.60 -17.93 1.68
CA PHE A 1 -6.58 -17.08 0.47
C PHE A 1 -6.54 -15.59 0.82
N VAL A 2 -7.53 -15.02 1.51
CA VAL A 2 -7.55 -13.57 1.83
C VAL A 2 -6.27 -13.08 2.51
N ARG A 3 -5.78 -13.79 3.53
CA ARG A 3 -4.52 -13.45 4.23
C ARG A 3 -3.30 -13.40 3.30
N SER A 4 -3.17 -14.35 2.37
CA SER A 4 -2.05 -14.37 1.42
C SER A 4 -2.17 -13.24 0.40
N SER A 5 -3.38 -12.98 -0.11
CA SER A 5 -3.62 -11.90 -1.08
C SER A 5 -3.38 -10.52 -0.47
N LEU A 6 -3.82 -10.29 0.78
CA LEU A 6 -3.53 -9.06 1.52
C LEU A 6 -2.04 -8.87 1.77
N ARG A 7 -1.34 -9.95 2.18
CA ARG A 7 0.10 -9.91 2.38
C ARG A 7 0.82 -9.51 1.09
N THR A 8 0.49 -10.15 -0.03
CA THR A 8 1.09 -9.82 -1.34
C THR A 8 0.82 -8.38 -1.77
N ALA A 9 -0.38 -7.85 -1.49
CA ALA A 9 -0.73 -6.47 -1.84
C ALA A 9 0.00 -5.42 -0.99
N ILE A 10 0.29 -5.73 0.29
CA ILE A 10 0.87 -4.76 1.25
C ILE A 10 2.41 -4.83 1.26
N SER A 11 3.00 -6.01 1.06
CA SER A 11 4.46 -6.22 1.13
C SER A 11 5.31 -5.20 0.36
N PRO A 12 5.02 -4.88 -0.92
CA PRO A 12 5.84 -3.93 -1.69
C PRO A 12 5.89 -2.53 -1.07
N GLN A 13 4.78 -2.09 -0.47
CA GLN A 13 4.70 -0.76 0.15
C GLN A 13 5.47 -0.71 1.47
N VAL A 14 5.45 -1.80 2.24
CA VAL A 14 6.24 -1.93 3.47
C VAL A 14 7.73 -1.91 3.15
N GLU A 15 8.16 -2.67 2.13
CA GLU A 15 9.55 -2.72 1.69
C GLU A 15 10.06 -1.34 1.23
N GLN A 16 9.26 -0.60 0.46
CA GLN A 16 9.61 0.78 0.07
C GLN A 16 9.72 1.71 1.28
N THR A 17 8.78 1.63 2.23
CA THR A 17 8.80 2.50 3.42
C THR A 17 10.00 2.18 4.31
N ALA A 18 10.40 0.91 4.42
CA ALA A 18 11.55 0.46 5.19
C ALA A 18 12.91 0.82 4.56
N ALA A 19 12.97 0.94 3.23
CA ALA A 19 14.19 1.30 2.51
C ALA A 19 14.54 2.80 2.59
N LEU A 20 13.60 3.65 3.02
CA LEU A 20 13.81 5.08 3.20
C LEU A 20 14.92 5.36 4.20
N GLY A 21 15.88 6.21 3.82
CA GLY A 21 16.96 6.64 4.70
C GLY A 21 18.11 5.64 4.87
N ILE A 22 17.98 4.39 4.40
CA ILE A 22 19.11 3.43 4.33
C ILE A 22 19.69 3.34 2.92
N ILE A 23 18.84 3.22 1.90
CA ILE A 23 19.28 3.02 0.51
C ILE A 23 18.83 4.17 -0.40
N VAL A 24 17.70 4.80 -0.09
CA VAL A 24 17.09 5.83 -0.94
C VAL A 24 16.85 7.10 -0.14
N LEU A 25 17.47 8.20 -0.58
CA LEU A 25 16.99 9.55 -0.30
C LEU A 25 15.93 9.89 -1.36
N PRO A 26 14.63 9.90 -1.00
CA PRO A 26 13.57 10.13 -1.97
C PRO A 26 13.69 11.51 -2.62
N GLY A 27 13.40 11.59 -3.92
CA GLY A 27 13.61 12.81 -4.72
C GLY A 27 12.87 14.04 -4.18
N THR A 28 11.73 13.86 -3.52
CA THR A 28 10.99 14.92 -2.81
C THR A 28 11.76 15.48 -1.62
N MET A 29 12.44 14.63 -0.84
CA MET A 29 13.28 15.08 0.28
C MET A 29 14.48 15.89 -0.23
N THR A 30 15.15 15.41 -1.28
CA THR A 30 16.23 16.16 -1.95
C THR A 30 15.73 17.49 -2.52
N GLY A 31 14.56 17.50 -3.15
CA GLY A 31 13.95 18.73 -3.69
C GLY A 31 13.64 19.78 -2.62
N LEU A 32 13.14 19.36 -1.45
CA LEU A 32 12.91 20.26 -0.31
C LEU A 32 14.22 20.81 0.25
N ILE A 33 15.25 19.97 0.37
CA ILE A 33 16.58 20.41 0.83
C ILE A 33 17.17 21.45 -0.15
N LEU A 34 17.10 21.19 -1.46
CA LEU A 34 17.56 22.15 -2.48
C LEU A 34 16.74 23.46 -2.48
N ALA A 35 15.48 23.40 -2.06
CA ALA A 35 14.63 24.57 -1.87
C ALA A 35 14.92 25.35 -0.56
N GLY A 36 15.93 24.93 0.22
CA GLY A 36 16.34 25.61 1.45
C GLY A 36 15.57 25.18 2.70
N VAL A 37 14.78 24.10 2.63
CA VAL A 37 14.11 23.52 3.81
C VAL A 37 15.14 22.78 4.65
N GLU A 38 15.08 22.98 5.97
CA GLU A 38 15.89 22.25 6.94
C GLU A 38 15.81 20.74 6.71
N PRO A 39 16.95 20.02 6.56
CA PRO A 39 16.95 18.59 6.22
C PRO A 39 16.09 17.74 7.17
N PHE A 40 16.10 18.05 8.47
CA PHE A 40 15.26 17.35 9.45
C PHE A 40 13.76 17.54 9.19
N ALA A 41 13.34 18.72 8.75
CA ALA A 41 11.96 18.99 8.40
C ALA A 41 11.56 18.20 7.13
N ALA A 42 12.43 18.15 6.13
CA ALA A 42 12.20 17.39 4.89
C ALA A 42 12.11 15.87 5.14
N VAL A 43 12.93 15.30 6.03
CA VAL A 43 12.81 13.89 6.44
C VAL A 43 11.47 13.63 7.11
N ARG A 44 11.07 14.49 8.06
CA ARG A 44 9.86 14.27 8.86
C ARG A 44 8.60 14.28 8.01
N THR A 45 8.50 15.22 7.08
CA THR A 45 7.36 15.29 6.16
C THR A 45 7.32 14.10 5.22
N GLN A 46 8.49 13.67 4.72
CA GLN A 46 8.60 12.50 3.87
C GLN A 46 8.17 11.21 4.58
N LEU A 47 8.62 10.99 5.81
CA LEU A 47 8.21 9.82 6.60
C LEU A 47 6.71 9.84 6.89
N ALA A 48 6.16 10.99 7.26
CA ALA A 48 4.72 11.14 7.48
C ALA A 48 3.91 10.76 6.22
N LEU A 49 4.31 11.26 5.04
CA LEU A 49 3.66 10.92 3.77
C LEU A 49 3.73 9.42 3.47
N MET A 50 4.85 8.77 3.74
CA MET A 50 5.03 7.35 3.44
C MET A 50 4.17 6.47 4.34
N TYR A 51 3.99 6.84 5.61
CA TYR A 51 3.02 6.18 6.48
C TYR A 51 1.58 6.41 6.04
N VAL A 52 1.23 7.61 5.57
CA VAL A 52 -0.11 7.88 5.02
C VAL A 52 -0.39 7.02 3.79
N ILE A 53 0.58 6.91 2.87
CA ILE A 53 0.45 6.06 1.68
C ILE A 53 0.34 4.58 2.07
N LEU A 54 1.17 4.11 3.01
CA LEU A 54 1.10 2.75 3.53
C LEU A 54 -0.29 2.45 4.13
N ALA A 55 -0.83 3.35 4.95
CA ALA A 55 -2.17 3.21 5.50
C ALA A 55 -3.24 3.14 4.39
N GLY A 56 -3.13 3.99 3.37
CA GLY A 56 -4.02 3.97 2.20
C GLY A 56 -3.99 2.61 1.47
N VAL A 57 -2.80 2.05 1.25
CA VAL A 57 -2.64 0.72 0.63
C VAL A 57 -3.27 -0.37 1.49
N VAL A 58 -3.05 -0.35 2.81
CA VAL A 58 -3.65 -1.32 3.74
C VAL A 58 -5.18 -1.25 3.71
N ILE A 59 -5.75 -0.04 3.75
CA ILE A 59 -7.20 0.17 3.70
C ILE A 59 -7.76 -0.30 2.36
N ALA A 60 -7.17 0.11 1.23
CA ALA A 60 -7.62 -0.27 -0.10
C ALA A 60 -7.53 -1.78 -0.32
N ALA A 61 -6.42 -2.41 0.08
CA ALA A 61 -6.24 -3.86 0.00
C ALA A 61 -7.28 -4.59 0.87
N SER A 62 -7.56 -4.09 2.08
CA SER A 62 -8.55 -4.68 2.99
C SER A 62 -9.97 -4.57 2.43
N ILE A 63 -10.38 -3.39 1.98
CA ILE A 63 -11.70 -3.15 1.38
C ILE A 63 -11.88 -4.02 0.13
N THR A 64 -10.87 -4.03 -0.76
CA THR A 64 -10.95 -4.78 -2.01
C THR A 64 -10.91 -6.28 -1.75
N GLY A 65 -10.04 -6.76 -0.85
CA GLY A 65 -9.91 -8.18 -0.52
C GLY A 65 -11.15 -8.74 0.16
N LEU A 66 -11.70 -8.02 1.15
CA LEU A 66 -12.94 -8.42 1.84
C LEU A 66 -14.16 -8.23 0.95
N GLY A 67 -14.25 -7.12 0.22
CA GLY A 67 -15.35 -6.82 -0.69
C GLY A 67 -15.45 -7.80 -1.85
N THR A 68 -14.32 -8.21 -2.42
CA THR A 68 -14.26 -9.24 -3.48
C THR A 68 -14.76 -10.59 -2.95
N LEU A 69 -14.37 -10.97 -1.73
CA LEU A 69 -14.87 -12.20 -1.10
C LEU A 69 -16.40 -12.10 -0.90
N ALA A 70 -16.88 -11.02 -0.27
CA ALA A 70 -18.31 -10.81 -0.02
C ALA A 70 -19.16 -10.76 -1.31
N ARG A 71 -18.59 -10.32 -2.44
CA ARG A 71 -19.28 -10.23 -3.73
C ARG A 71 -19.22 -11.50 -4.57
N LEU A 72 -18.14 -12.29 -4.46
CA LEU A 72 -17.87 -13.43 -5.34
C LEU A 72 -17.95 -14.80 -4.66
N THR A 73 -18.22 -14.87 -3.35
CA THR A 73 -18.46 -16.13 -2.65
C THR A 73 -19.88 -16.21 -2.11
N THR A 74 -20.54 -17.34 -2.37
CA THR A 74 -21.81 -17.73 -1.72
C THR A 74 -21.53 -18.09 -0.25
N SER A 75 -22.55 -18.13 0.62
CA SER A 75 -22.45 -18.46 2.06
C SER A 75 -21.65 -19.72 2.41
N ASP A 76 -21.46 -20.64 1.45
CA ASP A 76 -20.60 -21.84 1.54
C ASP A 76 -19.13 -21.61 1.09
N ASN A 77 -18.68 -20.37 1.01
CA ASN A 77 -17.32 -19.98 0.58
C ASN A 77 -16.93 -20.51 -0.82
N ARG A 78 -17.94 -20.84 -1.65
CA ARG A 78 -17.76 -21.31 -3.04
C ARG A 78 -17.74 -20.13 -3.99
N LEU A 79 -16.77 -20.13 -4.90
CA LEU A 79 -16.69 -19.14 -5.99
C LEU A 79 -17.93 -19.27 -6.87
N ILE A 80 -18.62 -18.16 -7.11
CA ILE A 80 -19.73 -18.11 -8.05
C ILE A 80 -19.16 -18.44 -9.43
N LYS A 81 -19.66 -19.52 -10.05
CA LYS A 81 -19.19 -19.96 -11.37
C LYS A 81 -19.63 -18.89 -12.38
N VAL A 82 -18.70 -18.04 -12.82
CA VAL A 82 -18.95 -17.07 -13.90
C VAL A 82 -19.29 -17.88 -15.15
N ALA A 83 -20.57 -17.91 -15.51
CA ALA A 83 -21.01 -18.52 -16.76
C ALA A 83 -20.35 -17.71 -17.89
N ARG A 84 -19.39 -18.33 -18.59
CA ARG A 84 -18.90 -17.79 -19.87
C ARG A 84 -20.09 -17.79 -20.82
N SER A 85 -20.65 -16.62 -21.11
CA SER A 85 -21.52 -16.45 -22.27
C SER A 85 -20.64 -16.60 -23.50
N ASN A 86 -20.97 -17.60 -24.31
CA ASN A 86 -20.45 -17.81 -25.66
C ASN A 86 -20.96 -16.71 -26.59
#